data_AF-A0A967ZL82-F1
#
_entry.id   AF-A0A967ZL82-F1
#
_cell.length_a   1.000
_cell.length_b   1.000
_cell.length_c   1.000
_cell.angle_alpha   90.00
_cell.angle_beta   90.00
_cell.angle_gamma   90.00
#
_symmetry.space_group_name_H-M   'P 1'
#
loop_
_entity.id
_entity.type
_entity.pdbx_description
1 polymer ?
#
loop_
_entity_poly.entity_id
_entity_poly.type
_entity_poly.pdbx_seq_one_letter_code
_entity_poly.pdbx_strand_id
1 'polypeptide(L)'
;MDVTRRALEDLVPSFTGTVMQVPPMVSALKVGGRRLHEIAREGGEVERRPRPVRIHEIEILDVGPGPYPDVSFRVRCGKGTYVRTLAD
;
A
#
# COMPACT_ATOMS: atom_id res chain seq x y z
N MET A 1 -15.47 16.25 -5.44
CA MET A 1 -15.55 15.64 -4.11
C MET A 1 -14.28 16.03 -3.41
N ASP A 2 -14.36 16.80 -2.33
CA ASP A 2 -13.17 17.15 -1.56
C ASP A 2 -12.79 15.97 -0.67
N VAL A 3 -11.50 15.59 -0.67
CA VAL A 3 -10.99 14.57 0.24
C VAL A 3 -10.79 15.24 1.60
N THR A 4 -11.62 14.87 2.57
CA THR A 4 -11.55 15.43 3.92
C THR A 4 -10.84 14.47 4.87
N ARG A 5 -10.17 15.02 5.89
CA ARG A 5 -9.60 14.24 7.00
C ARG A 5 -10.59 13.23 7.56
N ARG A 6 -11.82 13.68 7.84
CA ARG A 6 -12.88 12.82 8.38
C ARG A 6 -13.21 11.66 7.46
N ALA A 7 -13.34 11.90 6.16
CA ALA A 7 -13.61 10.84 5.20
C ALA A 7 -12.49 9.78 5.17
N LEU A 8 -11.23 10.20 5.30
CA LEU A 8 -10.10 9.28 5.41
C LEU A 8 -10.10 8.51 6.73
N GLU A 9 -10.35 9.18 7.85
CA GLU A 9 -10.46 8.56 9.18
C GLU A 9 -11.60 7.54 9.25
N ASP A 10 -12.74 7.82 8.60
CA ASP A 10 -13.87 6.90 8.50
C ASP A 10 -13.54 5.65 7.64
N LEU A 11 -12.58 5.76 6.71
CA LEU A 11 -12.09 4.63 5.90
C LEU A 11 -11.02 3.80 6.59
N VAL A 12 -10.24 4.36 7.50
CA VAL A 12 -9.15 3.65 8.20
C VAL A 12 -9.56 2.25 8.70
N PRO A 13 -10.74 2.05 9.34
CA PRO A 13 -11.15 0.73 9.81
C PRO A 13 -11.13 -0.36 8.74
N SER A 14 -11.47 -0.05 7.47
CA SER A 14 -11.49 -1.05 6.39
C SER A 14 -10.08 -1.49 5.94
N PHE A 15 -9.05 -0.75 6.34
CA PHE A 15 -7.66 -1.06 6.06
C PHE A 15 -6.92 -1.66 7.27
N THR A 16 -7.56 -1.69 8.45
CA THR A 16 -6.96 -2.28 9.66
C THR A 16 -7.28 -3.76 9.81
N GLY A 17 -6.40 -4.50 10.47
CA GLY A 17 -6.50 -5.95 10.60
C GLY A 17 -5.77 -6.70 9.49
N THR A 18 -6.32 -7.84 9.07
CA THR A 18 -5.70 -8.66 8.02
C THR A 18 -6.21 -8.19 6.66
N VAL A 19 -5.31 -7.75 5.80
CA VAL A 19 -5.60 -7.24 4.45
C VAL A 19 -4.85 -8.07 3.41
N MET A 20 -5.45 -8.26 2.24
CA MET A 20 -4.79 -8.94 1.12
C MET A 20 -4.09 -7.91 0.23
N GLN A 21 -2.77 -8.01 0.09
CA GLN A 21 -1.99 -7.15 -0.81
C GLN A 21 -1.41 -7.96 -1.95
N VAL A 22 -1.51 -7.41 -3.16
CA VAL A 22 -0.71 -7.87 -4.31
C VAL A 22 0.64 -7.18 -4.24
N PRO A 23 1.77 -7.90 -4.07
CA PRO A 23 3.09 -7.28 -4.06
C PRO A 23 3.32 -6.48 -5.35
N PRO A 24 3.93 -5.28 -5.31
CA PRO A 24 4.21 -4.51 -6.50
C PRO A 24 5.33 -5.15 -7.33
N MET A 25 5.33 -4.91 -8.65
CA MET A 25 6.40 -5.37 -9.56
C MET A 25 7.76 -4.82 -9.13
N VAL A 26 7.81 -3.55 -8.69
CA VAL A 26 9.05 -2.95 -8.20
C VAL A 26 9.26 -3.34 -6.74
N SER A 27 9.63 -4.60 -6.48
CA SER A 27 9.93 -5.12 -5.14
C SER A 27 11.10 -6.10 -5.12
N ALA A 28 11.61 -6.39 -3.91
CA ALA A 28 12.67 -7.38 -3.69
C ALA A 28 12.15 -8.82 -3.60
N LEU A 29 10.83 -9.02 -3.67
CA LEU A 29 10.21 -10.35 -3.67
C LEU A 29 10.77 -11.17 -4.84
N LYS A 30 11.08 -12.44 -4.58
CA LYS A 30 11.54 -13.36 -5.61
C LYS A 30 10.40 -14.23 -6.13
N VAL A 31 10.35 -14.39 -7.46
CA VAL A 31 9.46 -15.32 -8.16
C VAL A 31 10.29 -16.03 -9.22
N GLY A 32 10.28 -17.37 -9.22
CA GLY A 32 11.08 -18.16 -10.16
C GLY A 32 12.59 -17.90 -10.07
N GLY A 33 13.12 -17.61 -8.88
CA GLY A 33 14.54 -17.35 -8.64
C GLY A 33 15.00 -15.91 -8.89
N ARG A 34 14.20 -15.08 -9.58
CA ARG A 34 14.51 -13.69 -9.94
C ARG A 34 13.76 -12.71 -9.04
N ARG A 35 14.31 -11.52 -8.78
CA ARG A 35 13.60 -10.47 -8.02
C ARG A 35 12.64 -9.72 -8.94
N LEU A 36 11.47 -9.35 -8.43
CA LEU A 36 10.43 -8.70 -9.25
C LEU A 36 10.91 -7.38 -9.87
N HIS A 37 11.71 -6.58 -9.16
CA HIS A 37 12.25 -5.33 -9.73
C HIS A 37 13.26 -5.54 -10.86
N GLU A 38 13.94 -6.69 -10.92
CA GLU A 38 14.82 -7.03 -12.05
C GLU A 38 13.96 -7.25 -13.30
N ILE A 39 12.90 -8.06 -13.16
CA ILE A 39 11.93 -8.34 -14.22
C ILE A 39 11.27 -7.03 -14.69
N ALA A 40 10.84 -6.17 -13.77
CA ALA A 40 10.18 -4.91 -14.08
C ALA A 40 11.09 -3.94 -14.88
N ARG A 41 12.38 -3.88 -14.54
CA ARG A 41 13.36 -3.02 -15.24
C ARG A 41 13.61 -3.48 -16.68
N GLU A 42 13.43 -4.76 -16.96
CA GLU A 42 13.51 -5.33 -18.31
C GLU A 42 12.19 -5.18 -19.08
N GLY A 43 11.19 -4.48 -18.51
CA GLY A 43 9.85 -4.33 -19.10
C GLY A 43 8.98 -5.58 -18.99
N GLY A 44 9.42 -6.59 -18.24
CA GLY A 44 8.65 -7.81 -18.00
C GLY A 44 7.59 -7.62 -16.92
N GLU A 45 6.56 -8.46 -16.98
CA GLU A 45 5.54 -8.58 -15.95
C GLU A 45 5.34 -10.05 -15.55
N VAL A 46 5.04 -10.27 -14.27
CA VAL A 46 4.62 -11.57 -13.78
C VAL A 46 3.39 -11.44 -12.91
N GLU A 47 2.52 -12.44 -12.99
CA GLU A 47 1.35 -12.53 -12.13
C GLU A 47 1.79 -12.72 -10.66
N ARG A 48 1.18 -11.94 -9.77
CA ARG A 48 1.51 -11.90 -8.34
C ARG A 48 0.23 -12.19 -7.56
N ARG A 49 0.19 -13.33 -6.88
CA ARG A 49 -0.97 -13.68 -6.05
C ARG A 49 -1.05 -12.75 -4.82
N PRO A 50 -2.26 -12.30 -4.43
CA PRO A 50 -2.46 -11.59 -3.18
C PRO A 50 -1.94 -12.38 -1.98
N ARG A 51 -1.36 -11.68 -1.01
CA ARG A 51 -0.83 -12.26 0.23
C ARG A 51 -1.39 -11.52 1.44
N PRO A 52 -1.70 -12.22 2.54
CA PRO A 52 -2.18 -11.56 3.74
C PRO A 52 -1.05 -10.76 4.38
N VAL A 53 -1.36 -9.53 4.78
CA VAL A 53 -0.53 -8.65 5.61
C VAL A 53 -1.36 -8.18 6.80
N ARG A 54 -0.68 -7.74 7.85
CA ARG A 54 -1.34 -7.21 9.05
C ARG A 54 -1.11 -5.71 9.15
N ILE A 55 -2.18 -4.93 9.10
CA ILE A 55 -2.17 -3.51 9.47
C ILE A 55 -2.65 -3.43 10.91
N HIS A 56 -1.80 -2.92 11.81
CA HIS A 56 -2.16 -2.76 13.22
C HIS A 56 -2.91 -1.45 13.44
N GLU A 57 -2.52 -0.39 12.74
CA GLU A 57 -2.98 0.96 13.00
C GLU A 57 -2.62 1.88 11.84
N ILE A 58 -3.52 2.81 11.52
CA ILE A 58 -3.28 3.91 10.59
C ILE A 58 -3.77 5.19 11.28
N GLU A 59 -2.98 6.25 11.22
CA GLU A 59 -3.29 7.56 11.78
C GLU A 59 -3.09 8.61 10.68
N ILE A 60 -4.13 9.39 10.36
CA ILE A 60 -4.04 10.48 9.39
C ILE A 60 -3.33 11.66 10.07
N LEU A 61 -2.17 12.05 9.54
CA LEU A 61 -1.35 13.12 10.13
C LEU A 61 -1.71 14.48 9.52
N ASP A 62 -1.78 14.55 8.19
CA ASP A 62 -2.07 15.78 7.46
C ASP A 62 -2.85 15.51 6.18
N VAL A 63 -3.68 16.50 5.80
CA VAL A 63 -4.44 16.51 4.55
C VAL A 63 -4.29 17.90 3.94
N GLY A 64 -3.53 17.98 2.85
CA GLY A 64 -3.32 19.21 2.11
C GLY A 64 -4.61 19.80 1.54
N PRO A 65 -4.57 21.04 1.04
CA PRO A 65 -5.73 21.66 0.41
C PRO A 65 -5.95 21.16 -1.02
N GLY A 66 -7.19 21.29 -1.49
CA GLY A 66 -7.56 21.10 -2.89
C GLY A 66 -8.15 19.72 -3.21
N PRO A 67 -8.58 19.51 -4.47
CA PRO A 67 -9.29 18.29 -4.88
C PRO A 67 -8.38 17.06 -4.99
N TYR A 68 -7.06 17.24 -5.00
CA TYR A 68 -6.05 16.19 -5.03
C TYR A 68 -5.01 16.47 -3.95
N PRO A 69 -5.37 16.29 -2.68
CA PRO A 69 -4.49 16.70 -1.60
C PRO A 69 -3.36 15.70 -1.40
N ASP A 70 -2.18 16.22 -1.06
CA ASP A 70 -1.14 15.40 -0.45
C ASP A 70 -1.61 14.98 0.95
N VAL A 71 -1.62 13.67 1.20
CA VAL A 71 -2.02 13.09 2.48
C VAL A 71 -0.82 12.43 3.14
N SER A 72 -0.53 12.84 4.36
CA SER A 72 0.47 12.17 5.19
C SER A 72 -0.22 11.32 6.26
N PHE A 73 0.22 10.09 6.42
CA PHE A 73 -0.29 9.19 7.45
C PHE A 73 0.85 8.39 8.09
N ARG A 74 0.62 7.95 9.33
CA ARG A 74 1.47 6.98 10.02
C ARG A 74 0.79 5.62 9.94
N VAL A 75 1.58 4.57 9.69
CA VAL A 75 1.10 3.20 9.71
C VAL A 75 2.00 2.32 10.57
N ARG A 76 1.39 1.51 11.43
CA ARG A 76 2.06 0.40 12.11
C ARG A 76 1.58 -0.89 11.46
N CYS A 77 2.51 -1.64 10.88
CA CYS A 77 2.19 -2.83 10.10
C CYS A 77 3.17 -3.98 10.36
N GLY A 78 2.70 -5.19 10.09
CA GLY A 78 3.50 -6.40 10.16
C GLY A 78 4.45 -6.55 8.97
N LYS A 79 5.31 -7.58 9.05
CA LYS A 79 6.27 -7.92 7.99
C LYS A 79 5.58 -8.15 6.64
N GLY A 80 6.26 -7.78 5.56
CA GLY A 80 5.80 -8.01 4.19
C GLY A 80 4.71 -7.06 3.70
N THR A 81 4.31 -6.08 4.51
CA THR A 81 3.41 -5.00 4.11
C THR A 81 4.12 -4.07 3.12
N TYR A 82 3.48 -3.81 1.99
CA TYR A 82 3.91 -2.80 1.04
C TYR A 82 3.09 -1.53 1.28
N VAL A 83 3.73 -0.50 1.86
CA VAL A 83 3.09 0.82 2.06
C VAL A 83 2.70 1.47 0.73
N ARG A 84 3.47 1.20 -0.34
CA ARG A 84 3.12 1.63 -1.71
C ARG A 84 1.76 1.07 -2.15
N THR A 85 1.57 -0.24 -2.00
CA THR A 85 0.30 -0.91 -2.30
C THR A 85 -0.84 -0.50 -1.36
N LEU A 86 -0.53 0.01 -0.17
CA LEU A 86 -1.56 0.59 0.71
C LEU A 86 -2.03 1.97 0.20
N ALA A 87 -1.20 2.67 -0.57
CA ALA A 87 -1.47 4.00 -1.11
C ALA A 87 -1.87 3.97 -2.61
N ASP A 88 -1.91 2.79 -3.24
CA ASP A 88 -2.38 2.56 -4.62
C ASP A 88 -3.91 2.34 -4.62
#